data_AF-A0A2D8LB77-F1
#
_entry.id   AF-A0A2D8LB77-F1
#
_cell.length_a   1.000
_cell.length_b   1.000
_cell.length_c   1.000
_cell.angle_alpha   90.00
_cell.angle_beta   90.00
_cell.angle_gamma   90.00
#
_symmetry.space_group_name_H-M   'P 1'
#
loop_
_entity.id
_entity.type
_entity.pdbx_description
1 polymer ?
#
loop_
_entity_poly.entity_id
_entity_poly.type
_entity_poly.pdbx_seq_one_letter_code
_entity_poly.pdbx_strand_id
1 'polypeptide(L)'
;MTEKQPTVFVPHGGGPCFFMDWNPPDVWDRHRRFLEDLPASLPAKPKALLVISGHWEERVFPLQTNPAPPLLFDYQGFPQHTYQLT
;
A
#
# COMPACT_ATOMS: atom_id res chain seq x y z
N MET A 1 -5.05 5.28 29.37
CA MET A 1 -3.78 5.61 28.68
C MET A 1 -3.93 5.24 27.21
N THR A 2 -3.32 5.97 26.29
CA THR A 2 -3.36 5.60 24.85
C THR A 2 -2.39 4.46 24.62
N GLU A 3 -2.86 3.35 24.07
CA GLU A 3 -1.98 2.22 23.73
C GLU A 3 -1.04 2.62 22.59
N LYS A 4 0.25 2.35 22.80
CA LYS A 4 1.29 2.69 21.82
C LYS A 4 1.15 1.77 20.60
N GLN A 5 0.94 2.37 19.43
CA GLN A 5 0.88 1.64 18.16
C GLN A 5 2.29 1.18 17.73
N PRO A 6 2.41 0.05 17.02
CA PRO A 6 3.69 -0.43 16.50
C PRO A 6 4.13 0.36 15.27
N THR A 7 5.43 0.29 14.96
CA THR A 7 5.97 0.63 13.64
C THR A 7 6.13 -0.66 12.84
N VAL A 8 5.62 -0.68 11.61
CA VAL A 8 5.65 -1.86 10.73
C VAL A 8 6.29 -1.50 9.39
N PHE A 9 7.09 -2.42 8.85
CA PHE A 9 7.53 -2.38 7.47
C PHE A 9 6.51 -3.16 6.63
N VAL A 10 5.79 -2.45 5.76
CA VAL A 10 4.74 -3.04 4.93
C VAL A 10 5.32 -3.25 3.52
N PRO A 11 5.35 -4.49 3.00
CA PRO A 11 5.65 -4.70 1.60
C PRO A 11 4.52 -4.08 0.77
N HIS A 12 4.84 -3.30 -0.27
CA HIS A 12 3.83 -2.66 -1.12
C HIS A 12 3.49 -3.47 -2.38
N GLY A 13 4.23 -4.55 -2.63
CA GLY A 13 4.06 -5.42 -3.81
C GLY A 13 4.66 -4.82 -5.08
N GLY A 14 4.38 -5.43 -6.23
CA GLY A 14 4.59 -4.78 -7.53
C GLY A 14 3.29 -4.17 -8.02
N GLY A 15 3.32 -3.06 -8.74
CA GLY A 15 2.14 -2.64 -9.51
C GLY A 15 1.91 -3.59 -10.69
N PRO A 16 0.68 -3.93 -11.10
CA PRO A 16 -0.61 -3.94 -10.42
C PRO A 16 -0.94 -5.35 -9.85
N CYS A 17 -0.19 -5.79 -8.83
CA CYS A 17 -0.17 -7.18 -8.34
C CYS A 17 -1.55 -7.82 -8.13
N PHE A 18 -2.45 -7.21 -7.39
CA PHE A 18 -3.76 -7.81 -7.07
C PHE A 18 -4.77 -7.76 -8.22
N PHE A 19 -4.45 -7.05 -9.32
CA PHE A 19 -5.39 -6.72 -10.38
C PHE A 19 -5.02 -7.37 -11.72
N MET A 20 -4.22 -8.43 -11.68
CA MET A 20 -3.66 -9.10 -12.84
C MET A 20 -3.98 -10.59 -12.82
N ASP A 21 -4.16 -11.17 -14.00
CA ASP A 21 -4.31 -12.61 -14.19
C ASP A 21 -2.92 -13.27 -14.22
N TRP A 22 -2.42 -13.65 -13.06
CA TRP A 22 -1.13 -14.31 -12.94
C TRP A 22 -1.20 -15.80 -13.26
N ASN A 23 -0.05 -16.34 -13.65
CA ASN A 23 0.17 -17.78 -13.71
C ASN A 23 1.42 -18.12 -12.89
N PRO A 24 1.28 -18.76 -11.71
CA PRO A 24 0.04 -19.27 -11.14
C PRO A 24 -0.87 -18.16 -10.56
N PRO A 25 -2.19 -18.36 -10.49
CA PRO A 25 -3.15 -17.32 -10.09
C PRO A 25 -3.04 -16.92 -8.62
N ASP A 26 -2.44 -17.76 -7.78
CA ASP A 26 -2.29 -17.55 -6.33
C ASP A 26 -0.95 -16.89 -5.95
N VAL A 27 -0.17 -16.39 -6.91
CA VAL A 27 1.18 -15.87 -6.67
C VAL A 27 1.25 -14.77 -5.58
N TRP A 28 0.17 -13.98 -5.41
CA TRP A 28 0.09 -12.90 -4.41
C TRP A 28 -0.70 -13.26 -3.14
N ASP A 29 -1.20 -14.48 -3.00
CA ASP A 29 -2.12 -14.85 -1.91
C ASP A 29 -1.49 -14.68 -0.53
N ARG A 30 -0.21 -15.02 -0.39
CA ARG A 30 0.53 -14.81 0.87
C ARG A 30 0.64 -13.33 1.22
N HIS A 31 0.84 -12.47 0.22
CA HIS A 31 0.95 -11.04 0.41
C HIS A 31 -0.40 -10.42 0.79
N ARG A 32 -1.47 -10.83 0.09
CA ARG A 32 -2.85 -10.47 0.42
C ARG A 32 -3.18 -10.83 1.87
N ARG A 33 -2.92 -12.08 2.30
CA ARG A 33 -3.17 -12.54 3.68
C ARG A 33 -2.42 -11.70 4.70
N PHE A 34 -1.14 -11.40 4.47
CA PHE A 34 -0.37 -10.52 5.36
C PHE A 34 -1.03 -9.14 5.54
N LEU A 35 -1.52 -8.52 4.45
CA LEU A 35 -2.19 -7.22 4.51
C LEU A 35 -3.56 -7.29 5.19
N GLU A 36 -4.33 -8.36 4.94
CA GLU A 36 -5.62 -8.63 5.58
C GLU A 36 -5.49 -8.85 7.10
N ASP A 37 -4.43 -9.53 7.54
CA ASP A 37 -4.18 -9.86 8.95
C ASP A 37 -3.61 -8.69 9.75
N LEU A 38 -2.95 -7.73 9.09
CA LEU A 38 -2.22 -6.63 9.74
C LEU A 38 -3.12 -5.82 10.70
N PRO A 39 -4.35 -5.40 10.37
CA PRO A 39 -5.22 -4.67 11.29
C PRO A 39 -5.51 -5.43 12.60
N ALA A 40 -5.64 -6.75 12.54
CA ALA A 40 -5.92 -7.58 13.71
C ALA A 40 -4.71 -7.72 14.64
N SER A 41 -3.49 -7.47 14.14
CA SER A 41 -2.26 -7.44 14.96
C SER A 41 -2.08 -6.15 15.76
N LEU A 42 -2.89 -5.12 15.50
CA LEU A 42 -2.75 -3.82 16.16
C LEU A 42 -3.42 -3.83 17.54
N PRO A 43 -2.83 -3.14 18.54
CA PRO A 43 -3.39 -3.07 19.90
C PRO A 43 -4.78 -2.42 19.94
N ALA A 44 -5.02 -1.46 19.04
CA ALA A 44 -6.32 -0.84 18.82
C ALA A 44 -6.36 -0.22 17.41
N LYS A 45 -7.54 0.17 16.94
CA LYS A 45 -7.68 0.92 15.67
C LYS A 45 -6.89 2.25 15.74
N PRO A 46 -5.92 2.49 14.84
CA PRO A 46 -5.19 3.76 14.80
C PRO A 46 -6.12 4.92 14.50
N LYS A 47 -5.83 6.08 15.11
CA LYS A 47 -6.53 7.35 14.81
C LYS A 47 -5.97 8.05 13.57
N ALA A 48 -4.72 7.76 13.24
CA ALA A 48 -4.00 8.28 12.09
C ALA A 48 -2.91 7.29 11.70
N LEU A 49 -2.49 7.33 10.44
CA LEU A 49 -1.34 6.58 9.92
C LEU A 49 -0.28 7.58 9.48
N LEU A 50 0.96 7.37 9.88
CA LEU A 50 2.12 8.02 9.28
C LEU A 50 2.76 7.01 8.32
N VAL A 51 2.65 7.27 7.03
CA VAL A 51 3.20 6.40 5.98
C VAL A 51 4.46 7.05 5.42
N ILE A 52 5.55 6.29 5.39
CA ILE A 52 6.83 6.71 4.81
C ILE A 52 7.02 5.89 3.54
N SER A 53 7.02 6.55 2.38
CA SER A 53 7.26 5.89 1.10
C SER A 53 8.76 5.70 0.89
N GLY A 54 9.16 4.48 0.51
CA GLY A 54 10.53 4.20 0.07
C GLY A 54 10.84 4.66 -1.36
N HIS A 55 9.82 5.08 -2.12
CA HIS A 55 9.95 5.45 -3.54
C HIS A 55 9.77 6.94 -3.81
N TRP A 56 9.43 7.73 -2.80
CA TRP A 56 9.25 9.16 -2.97
C TRP A 56 10.52 9.93 -2.62
N GLU A 57 11.45 9.93 -3.57
CA GLU A 57 12.73 10.63 -3.45
C GLU A 57 12.61 12.06 -4.00
N GLU A 58 12.89 13.04 -3.15
CA GLU A 58 12.84 14.46 -3.50
C GLU A 58 14.04 15.22 -2.92
N ARG A 59 14.39 16.35 -3.55
CA ARG A 59 15.53 17.18 -3.10
C ARG A 59 15.31 17.84 -1.75
N VAL A 60 14.05 18.05 -1.37
CA VAL A 60 13.61 18.62 -0.11
C VAL A 60 12.55 17.72 0.50
N PHE A 61 12.39 17.74 1.82
CA PHE A 61 11.42 16.90 2.51
C PHE A 61 9.98 17.20 2.03
N PRO A 62 9.31 16.26 1.34
CA PRO A 62 7.93 16.43 0.93
C PRO A 62 6.97 15.89 2.00
N LEU A 63 5.79 16.51 2.13
CA LEU A 63 4.70 16.01 2.95
C LEU A 63 3.39 16.04 2.18
N GLN A 64 2.70 14.90 2.11
CA GLN A 64 1.37 14.81 1.54
C GLN A 64 0.31 14.95 2.64
N THR A 65 -0.62 15.89 2.50
CA THR A 65 -1.74 16.14 3.43
C THR A 65 -3.13 16.18 2.80
N ASN A 66 -3.24 15.93 1.49
CA ASN A 66 -4.50 15.81 0.78
C ASN A 66 -5.26 14.57 1.31
N PRO A 67 -6.51 14.71 1.79
CA PRO A 67 -7.28 13.59 2.30
C PRO A 67 -7.67 12.56 1.22
N ALA A 68 -7.64 12.94 -0.06
CA ALA A 68 -7.94 12.09 -1.20
C ALA A 68 -7.03 12.47 -2.38
N PRO A 69 -5.73 12.14 -2.33
CA PRO A 69 -4.84 12.38 -3.45
C PRO A 69 -5.27 11.50 -4.64
N PRO A 70 -5.14 11.98 -5.89
CA PRO A 70 -5.37 11.13 -7.05
C PRO A 70 -4.36 9.97 -7.06
N LEU A 71 -4.77 8.83 -7.60
CA LEU A 71 -3.86 7.72 -7.84
C LEU A 71 -2.94 8.08 -9.03
N LEU A 72 -1.63 8.00 -8.79
CA LEU A 72 -0.61 8.21 -9.83
C LEU A 72 -0.01 6.86 -10.21
N PHE A 73 0.07 6.60 -11.50
CA PHE A 73 0.69 5.41 -12.06
C PHE A 73 2.05 5.79 -12.66
N ASP A 74 3.12 5.38 -12.00
CA ASP A 74 4.52 5.59 -12.43
C ASP A 74 5.06 4.39 -13.25
N TYR A 75 4.18 3.47 -13.64
CA TYR A 75 4.49 2.28 -14.43
C TYR A 75 3.64 2.18 -15.70
N GLN A 76 4.15 1.45 -16.70
CA GLN A 76 3.51 1.28 -18.02
C GLN A 76 3.54 -0.18 -18.47
N GLY A 77 2.78 -0.53 -19.51
CA GLY A 77 2.81 -1.84 -20.16
C GLY A 77 1.87 -2.89 -19.58
N PHE A 78 0.94 -2.50 -18.69
CA PHE A 78 -0.05 -3.40 -18.11
C PHE A 78 -1.41 -3.30 -18.82
N PRO A 79 -2.33 -4.27 -18.60
CA PRO A 79 -3.69 -4.21 -19.11
C PRO A 79 -4.42 -2.92 -18.70
N GLN A 80 -5.27 -2.41 -19.61
CA GLN A 80 -5.92 -1.10 -19.45
C GLN A 80 -6.73 -0.96 -18.15
N HIS A 81 -7.38 -2.03 -17.69
CA HIS A 81 -8.19 -2.00 -16.48
C HIS A 81 -7.37 -1.71 -15.22
N THR A 82 -6.07 -1.96 -15.23
CA THR A 82 -5.18 -1.70 -14.09
C THR A 82 -4.91 -0.21 -13.86
N TYR A 83 -5.19 0.62 -14.85
CA TYR A 83 -5.10 2.09 -14.78
C TYR A 83 -6.43 2.76 -14.43
N GLN A 84 -7.49 1.97 -14.23
CA GLN A 84 -8.84 2.45 -13.89
C GLN A 84 -9.18 2.23 -12.41
N LEU A 85 -8.17 1.92 -11.60
CA LEU A 85 -8.31 1.80 -10.15
C LEU A 85 -8.60 3.17 -9.53
N THR A 86 -9.49 3.21 -8.54
CA THR A 86 -9.95 4.44 -7.86
C THR A 86 -9.92 4.29 -6.35
#